data_AF-A0A9Q3BDV4-F1
#
_entry.id   AF-A0A9Q3BDV4-F1
#
_cell.length_a   1.000
_cell.length_b   1.000
_cell.length_c   1.000
_cell.angle_alpha   90.00
_cell.angle_beta   90.00
_cell.angle_gamma   90.00
#
_symmetry.space_group_name_H-M   'P 1'
#
loop_
_entity.id
_entity.type
_entity.pdbx_description
1 polymer ?
#
loop_
_entity_poly.entity_id
_entity_poly.type
_entity_poly.pdbx_seq_one_letter_code
_entity_poly.pdbx_strand_id
1 'polypeptide(L)'
;MMGIEFPARGLREVCHSNSPPGSDPSIIANWSQANIEAVQLILSRLHQEIIFSVVDGTTVKSAKELWSKITLKYASQRVTNRGRTWVRLECLRFNGNIEEYIKECSYILFDIAGIGIFLPPAIMAYLILGKISCDSNLYDNVIDLMVL
;
A
#
# COMPACT_ATOMS: atom_id res chain seq x y z
N MET A 1 -14.93 4.61 9.71
CA MET A 1 -13.84 5.59 9.92
C MET A 1 -13.50 5.48 11.40
N MET A 2 -12.43 4.77 11.76
CA MET A 2 -12.10 4.56 13.18
C MET A 2 -11.41 5.84 13.66
N GLY A 3 -12.15 6.70 14.37
CA GLY A 3 -11.62 7.92 14.97
C GLY A 3 -10.82 7.55 16.20
N ILE A 4 -9.49 7.64 16.11
CA ILE A 4 -8.63 7.58 17.29
C ILE A 4 -8.75 8.94 17.96
N GLU A 5 -9.47 9.00 19.08
CA GLU A 5 -9.46 10.19 19.95
C GLU A 5 -8.12 10.22 20.68
N PHE A 6 -7.29 11.21 20.32
CA PHE A 6 -6.02 11.45 20.99
C PHE A 6 -6.28 12.21 22.30
N PRO A 7 -5.94 11.64 23.47
CA PRO A 7 -6.35 12.19 24.77
C PRO A 7 -5.60 13.46 25.20
N ALA A 8 -4.60 13.94 24.45
CA ALA A 8 -3.77 15.11 24.82
C ALA A 8 -3.55 16.10 23.66
N ARG A 9 -3.50 17.40 23.99
CA ARG A 9 -3.09 18.49 23.07
C ARG A 9 -1.68 18.21 22.55
N GLY A 10 -1.47 18.26 21.23
CA GLY A 10 -0.16 18.10 20.59
C GLY A 10 0.09 16.72 19.95
N LEU A 11 -0.58 15.65 20.38
CA LEU A 11 -0.40 14.30 19.78
C LEU A 11 -0.81 14.25 18.31
N ARG A 12 -1.83 15.01 17.92
CA ARG A 12 -2.23 15.14 16.51
C ARG A 12 -1.18 15.89 15.69
N GLU A 13 -0.52 16.90 16.28
CA GLU A 13 0.41 17.78 15.57
C GLU A 13 1.72 17.04 15.24
N VAL A 14 2.23 16.21 16.16
CA VAL A 14 3.42 15.38 15.94
C VAL A 14 3.22 14.28 14.88
N CYS A 15 1.98 13.88 14.61
CA CYS A 15 1.66 12.96 13.51
C CYS A 15 1.60 13.63 12.13
N HIS A 16 1.57 14.97 12.07
CA HIS A 16 1.44 15.74 10.82
C HIS A 16 2.63 16.66 10.52
N SER A 17 3.47 16.97 11.51
CA SER A 17 4.67 17.79 11.35
C SER A 17 5.96 17.00 11.61
N ASN A 18 7.05 17.35 10.91
CA ASN A 18 8.40 16.81 11.19
C ASN A 18 9.16 17.64 12.24
N SER A 19 8.62 18.81 12.61
CA SER A 19 9.32 19.78 13.44
C SER A 19 8.38 20.45 14.44
N PRO A 20 8.91 20.90 15.59
CA PRO A 20 8.16 21.69 16.55
C PRO A 20 7.71 23.04 15.95
N PRO A 21 6.60 23.60 16.44
CA PRO A 21 6.03 24.85 15.93
C PRO A 21 6.82 26.11 16.32
N GLY A 22 7.91 25.98 17.08
CA GLY A 22 8.74 27.09 17.52
C GLY A 22 10.14 26.63 17.96
N SER A 23 11.04 27.59 18.12
CA SER A 23 12.43 27.38 18.54
C SER A 23 12.65 27.48 20.05
N ASP A 24 11.61 27.79 20.82
CA ASP A 24 11.69 27.83 22.28
C ASP A 24 12.04 26.43 22.84
N PRO A 25 13.06 26.30 23.70
CA PRO A 25 13.44 25.02 24.30
C PRO A 25 12.27 24.27 24.97
N SER A 26 11.33 24.99 25.59
CA SER A 26 10.16 24.40 26.24
C SER A 26 9.17 23.79 25.23
N ILE A 27 8.99 24.44 24.08
CA ILE A 27 8.15 23.95 22.98
C ILE A 27 8.80 22.72 22.35
N ILE A 28 10.11 22.74 22.15
CA ILE A 28 10.87 21.60 21.59
C ILE A 28 10.76 20.38 22.52
N ALA A 29 10.93 20.58 23.84
CA ALA A 29 10.82 19.52 24.83
C ALA A 29 9.42 18.90 24.86
N ASN A 30 8.38 19.73 24.90
CA ASN A 30 6.99 19.28 24.88
C ASN A 30 6.64 18.53 23.58
N TRP A 31 7.14 19.00 22.43
CA TRP A 31 6.94 18.34 21.15
C TRP A 31 7.63 16.97 21.10
N SER A 32 8.87 16.89 21.58
CA SER A 32 9.63 15.63 21.64
C SER A 32 8.92 14.60 22.51
N GLN A 33 8.43 15.02 23.67
CA GLN A 33 7.65 14.18 24.57
C GLN A 33 6.35 13.70 23.92
N ALA A 34 5.59 14.60 23.30
CA ALA A 34 4.37 14.25 22.57
C ALA A 34 4.64 13.27 21.41
N ASN A 35 5.77 13.41 20.71
CA ASN A 35 6.17 12.49 19.64
C ASN A 35 6.44 11.08 20.18
N ILE A 36 7.14 10.95 21.31
CA ILE A 36 7.39 9.66 21.97
C ILE A 36 6.07 9.04 22.42
N GLU A 37 5.21 9.81 23.08
CA GLU A 37 3.90 9.35 23.55
C GLU A 37 3.00 8.91 22.39
N ALA A 38 2.99 9.64 21.28
CA ALA A 38 2.23 9.29 20.09
C ALA A 38 2.73 7.96 19.48
N VAL A 39 4.05 7.76 19.38
CA VAL A 39 4.61 6.48 18.92
C VAL A 39 4.18 5.34 19.84
N GLN A 40 4.35 5.48 21.16
CA GLN A 40 3.98 4.45 22.12
C GLN A 40 2.48 4.13 22.07
N LEU A 41 1.64 5.16 22.00
CA LEU A 41 0.19 5.00 21.90
C LEU A 41 -0.20 4.29 20.62
N ILE A 42 0.36 4.68 19.47
CA ILE A 42 0.12 3.99 18.19
C ILE A 42 0.53 2.52 18.29
N LEU A 43 1.75 2.22 18.76
CA LEU A 43 2.25 0.86 18.88
C LEU A 43 1.42 0.01 19.85
N SER A 44 0.97 0.58 20.97
CA SER A 44 0.13 -0.12 21.95
C SER A 44 -1.23 -0.59 21.40
N ARG A 45 -1.67 0.01 20.28
CA ARG A 45 -2.95 -0.29 19.63
C ARG A 45 -2.80 -1.23 18.43
N LEU A 46 -1.58 -1.60 18.07
CA LEU A 46 -1.31 -2.46 16.92
C LEU A 46 -1.03 -3.89 17.35
N HIS A 47 -1.49 -4.84 16.54
CA HIS A 47 -1.08 -6.24 16.69
C HIS A 47 0.39 -6.40 16.32
N GLN A 48 1.05 -7.37 16.95
CA GLN A 48 2.49 -7.61 16.83
C GLN A 48 2.95 -7.81 15.38
N GLU A 49 2.15 -8.49 14.56
CA GLU A 49 2.41 -8.68 13.12
C GLU A 49 2.45 -7.35 12.35
N ILE A 50 1.55 -6.42 12.70
CA ILE A 50 1.51 -5.09 12.09
C ILE A 50 2.76 -4.32 12.47
N ILE A 51 3.13 -4.35 13.76
CA ILE A 51 4.32 -3.70 14.31
C ILE A 51 5.57 -4.12 13.55
N PHE A 52 5.83 -5.42 13.38
CA PHE A 52 7.00 -5.91 12.63
C PHE A 52 7.06 -5.42 11.18
N SER A 53 5.90 -5.07 10.63
CA SER A 53 5.74 -4.74 9.23
C SER A 53 5.82 -3.22 8.95
N VAL A 54 5.64 -2.39 9.98
CA VAL A 54 5.69 -0.92 9.87
C VAL A 54 6.84 -0.30 10.67
N VAL A 55 7.34 -0.94 11.73
CA VAL A 55 8.42 -0.39 12.55
C VAL A 55 9.79 -0.69 11.97
N ASP A 56 10.63 0.34 11.90
CA ASP A 56 12.04 0.34 11.52
C ASP A 56 12.78 1.44 12.30
N GLY A 57 14.07 1.63 12.02
CA GLY A 57 14.92 2.59 12.73
C GLY A 57 14.50 4.06 12.61
N THR A 58 13.66 4.42 11.63
CA THR A 58 13.18 5.79 11.40
C THR A 58 11.79 6.00 12.00
N THR A 59 10.88 5.06 11.80
CA THR A 59 9.49 5.11 12.27
C THR A 59 9.36 4.96 13.78
N VAL A 60 10.28 4.26 14.45
CA VAL A 60 10.29 4.17 15.92
C VAL A 60 10.59 5.52 16.59
N LYS A 61 11.18 6.47 15.84
CA LYS A 61 11.58 7.79 16.35
C LYS A 61 10.62 8.91 15.94
N SER A 62 9.69 8.65 15.04
CA SER A 62 8.80 9.67 14.47
C SER A 62 7.38 9.15 14.36
N ALA A 63 6.48 9.76 15.13
CA ALA A 63 5.06 9.46 15.10
C ALA A 63 4.47 9.74 13.71
N LYS A 64 4.94 10.78 13.02
CA LYS A 64 4.53 11.08 11.65
C LYS A 64 4.98 10.01 10.66
N GLU A 65 6.24 9.58 10.70
CA GLU A 65 6.73 8.55 9.77
C GLU A 65 6.02 7.22 10.02
N LEU A 66 5.83 6.85 11.29
CA LEU A 66 5.05 5.67 11.66
C LEU A 66 3.60 5.77 11.15
N TRP A 67 2.92 6.89 11.41
CA TRP A 67 1.55 7.11 10.98
C TRP A 67 1.41 7.14 9.45
N SER A 68 2.37 7.76 8.76
CA SER A 68 2.44 7.81 7.29
C SER A 68 2.61 6.41 6.72
N LYS A 69 3.52 5.60 7.26
CA LYS A 69 3.78 4.24 6.79
C LYS A 69 2.61 3.29 7.08
N ILE A 70 1.97 3.41 8.25
CA ILE A 70 0.71 2.72 8.55
C ILE A 70 -0.36 3.13 7.53
N THR A 71 -0.55 4.43 7.32
CA THR A 71 -1.55 4.94 6.39
C THR A 71 -1.25 4.46 4.97
N LEU A 72 -0.01 4.53 4.49
CA LEU A 72 0.38 4.06 3.17
C LEU A 72 0.10 2.57 2.99
N LYS A 73 0.52 1.75 3.97
CA LYS A 73 0.39 0.29 3.92
C LYS A 73 -1.04 -0.21 4.10
N TYR A 74 -1.82 0.42 4.96
CA TYR A 74 -3.17 -0.03 5.28
C TYR A 74 -4.25 0.73 4.51
N ALA A 75 -3.98 1.96 4.03
CA ALA A 75 -4.83 2.59 3.03
C ALA A 75 -4.72 1.86 1.68
N SER A 76 -3.54 1.40 1.27
CA SER A 76 -3.38 0.57 0.06
C SER A 76 -4.13 -0.78 0.20
N GLN A 77 -4.15 -1.39 1.39
CA GLN A 77 -4.88 -2.63 1.67
C GLN A 77 -6.39 -2.49 1.91
N ARG A 78 -6.96 -1.27 1.91
CA ARG A 78 -8.42 -1.10 2.08
C ARG A 78 -9.17 -1.86 1.00
N VAL A 79 -10.27 -2.51 1.37
CA VAL A 79 -11.15 -3.26 0.46
C VAL A 79 -11.52 -2.44 -0.79
N THR A 80 -11.74 -1.13 -0.64
CA THR A 80 -12.03 -0.23 -1.77
C THR A 80 -10.87 -0.13 -2.76
N ASN A 81 -9.63 0.00 -2.28
CA ASN A 81 -8.45 0.08 -3.13
C ASN A 81 -8.15 -1.28 -3.77
N ARG A 82 -8.29 -2.35 -2.99
CA ARG A 82 -8.19 -3.72 -3.49
C ARG A 82 -9.20 -4.01 -4.60
N GLY A 83 -10.46 -3.61 -4.39
CA GLY A 83 -11.53 -3.72 -5.39
C GLY A 83 -11.26 -2.89 -6.64
N ARG A 84 -10.76 -1.66 -6.52
CA ARG A 84 -10.42 -0.81 -7.68
C ARG A 84 -9.31 -1.42 -8.54
N THR A 85 -8.23 -1.87 -7.91
CA THR A 85 -7.13 -2.52 -8.64
C THR A 85 -7.58 -3.82 -9.30
N TRP A 86 -8.40 -4.62 -8.61
CA TRP A 86 -9.01 -5.82 -9.19
C TRP A 86 -9.89 -5.50 -10.40
N VAL A 87 -10.77 -4.51 -10.29
CA VAL A 87 -11.62 -4.07 -11.41
C VAL A 87 -10.78 -3.54 -12.58
N ARG A 88 -9.65 -2.86 -12.31
CA ARG A 88 -8.72 -2.42 -13.37
C ARG A 88 -8.15 -3.61 -14.16
N LEU A 89 -7.75 -4.69 -13.47
CA LEU A 89 -7.35 -5.94 -14.15
C LEU A 89 -8.52 -6.52 -14.97
N GLU A 90 -9.72 -6.56 -14.37
CA GLU A 90 -10.86 -7.16 -15.04
C GLU A 90 -11.32 -6.40 -16.28
N CYS A 91 -11.25 -5.07 -16.25
CA CYS A 91 -11.59 -4.18 -17.36
C CYS A 91 -10.50 -4.05 -18.40
N LEU A 92 -9.27 -4.56 -18.15
CA LEU A 92 -8.23 -4.55 -19.17
C LEU A 92 -8.70 -5.34 -20.40
N ARG A 93 -8.50 -4.78 -21.59
CA ARG A 93 -8.83 -5.39 -22.88
C ARG A 93 -7.60 -5.40 -23.75
N PHE A 94 -7.40 -6.49 -24.45
CA PHE A 94 -6.41 -6.55 -25.50
C PHE A 94 -6.84 -5.62 -26.65
N ASN A 95 -5.92 -4.77 -27.12
CA ASN A 95 -6.16 -3.77 -28.14
C ASN A 95 -5.49 -4.10 -29.49
N GLY A 96 -4.98 -5.34 -29.65
CA GLY A 96 -4.20 -5.75 -30.81
C GLY A 96 -2.68 -5.56 -30.66
N ASN A 97 -2.21 -4.82 -29.65
CA ASN A 97 -0.78 -4.59 -29.37
C ASN A 97 -0.32 -5.42 -28.17
N ILE A 98 0.43 -6.49 -28.42
CA ILE A 98 0.89 -7.42 -27.39
C ILE A 98 1.90 -6.79 -26.42
N GLU A 99 2.80 -5.93 -26.91
CA GLU A 99 3.82 -5.30 -26.06
C GLU A 99 3.20 -4.33 -25.07
N GLU A 100 2.27 -3.49 -25.54
CA GLU A 100 1.53 -2.56 -24.70
C GLU A 100 0.67 -3.32 -23.67
N TYR A 101 0.02 -4.40 -24.11
CA TYR A 101 -0.79 -5.23 -23.23
C TYR A 101 0.03 -5.91 -22.12
N ILE A 102 1.18 -6.49 -22.45
CA ILE A 102 2.08 -7.11 -21.46
C ILE A 102 2.58 -6.07 -20.46
N LYS A 103 2.92 -4.87 -20.94
CA LYS A 103 3.35 -3.76 -20.09
C LYS A 103 2.27 -3.33 -19.11
N GLU A 104 1.03 -3.13 -19.58
CA GLU A 104 -0.10 -2.78 -18.71
C GLU A 104 -0.42 -3.89 -17.71
N CYS A 105 -0.39 -5.17 -18.14
CA CYS A 105 -0.54 -6.31 -17.24
C CYS A 105 0.53 -6.29 -16.14
N SER A 106 1.80 -6.06 -16.50
CA SER A 106 2.91 -6.03 -15.54
C SER A 106 2.74 -4.95 -14.47
N TYR A 107 2.29 -3.75 -14.86
CA TYR A 107 1.98 -2.69 -13.90
C TYR A 107 0.83 -3.06 -12.98
N ILE A 108 -0.26 -3.60 -13.52
CA ILE A 108 -1.43 -3.99 -12.72
C ILE A 108 -1.07 -5.15 -11.78
N LEU A 109 -0.27 -6.12 -12.22
CA LEU A 109 0.23 -7.21 -11.39
C LEU A 109 1.10 -6.70 -10.22
N PHE A 110 1.96 -5.73 -10.48
CA PHE A 110 2.76 -5.07 -9.44
C PHE A 110 1.86 -4.36 -8.42
N ASP A 111 0.85 -3.64 -8.89
CA ASP A 111 -0.13 -2.98 -8.03
C ASP A 111 -0.89 -4.00 -7.16
N ILE A 112 -1.36 -5.12 -7.76
CA ILE A 112 -2.06 -6.23 -7.10
C ILE A 112 -1.22 -6.85 -5.98
N ALA A 113 0.07 -7.08 -6.24
CA ALA A 113 1.00 -7.55 -5.22
C ALA A 113 1.19 -6.50 -4.10
N GLY A 114 1.31 -5.22 -4.47
CA GLY A 114 1.48 -4.11 -3.53
C GLY A 114 0.31 -3.90 -2.57
N ILE A 115 -0.91 -4.26 -2.97
CA ILE A 115 -2.13 -4.19 -2.13
C ILE A 115 -2.47 -5.50 -1.41
N GLY A 116 -1.64 -6.53 -1.55
CA GLY A 116 -1.79 -7.82 -0.87
C GLY A 116 -2.88 -8.74 -1.43
N ILE A 117 -3.15 -8.68 -2.75
CA ILE A 117 -3.93 -9.72 -3.43
C ILE A 117 -2.94 -10.78 -3.92
N PHE A 118 -3.00 -11.98 -3.34
CA PHE A 118 -2.17 -13.11 -3.72
C PHE A 118 -3.02 -14.19 -4.37
N LEU A 119 -2.71 -14.51 -5.62
CA LEU A 119 -3.30 -15.63 -6.36
C LEU A 119 -2.18 -16.54 -6.86
N PRO A 120 -2.46 -17.84 -7.07
CA PRO A 120 -1.49 -18.73 -7.68
C PRO A 120 -1.05 -18.18 -9.06
N PRO A 121 0.25 -18.20 -9.39
CA PRO A 121 0.74 -17.64 -10.66
C PRO A 121 0.03 -18.19 -11.90
N ALA A 122 -0.30 -19.48 -11.90
CA ALA A 122 -1.05 -20.12 -12.98
C ALA A 122 -2.44 -19.49 -13.19
N ILE A 123 -3.15 -19.16 -12.11
CA ILE A 123 -4.47 -18.52 -12.20
C ILE A 123 -4.34 -17.11 -12.78
N MET A 124 -3.32 -16.35 -12.37
CA MET A 124 -3.05 -15.02 -12.94
C MET A 124 -2.72 -15.10 -14.42
N ALA A 125 -1.91 -16.07 -14.83
CA ALA A 125 -1.60 -16.32 -16.23
C ALA A 125 -2.87 -16.64 -17.03
N TYR A 126 -3.75 -17.52 -16.53
CA TYR A 126 -5.01 -17.84 -17.19
C TYR A 126 -5.96 -16.64 -17.31
N LEU A 127 -6.01 -15.77 -16.31
CA LEU A 127 -6.83 -14.54 -16.36
C LEU A 127 -6.33 -13.56 -17.42
N ILE A 128 -5.02 -13.39 -17.52
CA ILE A 128 -4.38 -12.51 -18.51
C ILE A 128 -4.54 -13.09 -19.91
N LEU A 129 -4.19 -14.36 -20.09
CA LEU A 129 -4.38 -15.07 -21.35
C LEU A 129 -5.84 -15.05 -21.76
N GLY A 130 -6.78 -15.28 -20.84
CA GLY A 130 -8.23 -15.25 -21.08
C GLY A 130 -8.76 -13.94 -21.71
N LYS A 131 -8.01 -12.84 -21.57
CA LYS A 131 -8.37 -11.53 -22.13
C LYS A 131 -7.81 -11.32 -23.54
N ILE A 132 -6.89 -12.16 -23.99
CA ILE A 132 -6.37 -12.20 -25.36
C ILE A 132 -7.26 -13.10 -26.25
N SER A 133 -8.01 -14.04 -25.67
CA SER A 133 -8.77 -15.11 -26.37
C SER A 133 -9.99 -14.69 -27.12
N CYS A 134 -10.46 -13.46 -26.89
CA CYS A 134 -11.58 -12.95 -27.64
C CYS A 134 -11.21 -12.65 -29.11
N ASP A 135 -9.92 -12.67 -29.47
CA ASP A 135 -9.45 -12.67 -30.86
C ASP A 135 -8.85 -14.05 -31.21
N SER A 136 -9.60 -14.83 -32.00
CA SER A 136 -9.41 -16.27 -32.23
C SER A 136 -8.08 -16.69 -32.88
N ASN A 137 -7.25 -15.76 -33.36
CA ASN A 137 -6.01 -16.07 -34.08
C ASN A 137 -4.72 -15.79 -33.28
N LEU A 138 -4.81 -15.19 -32.08
CA LEU A 138 -3.63 -14.90 -31.24
C LEU A 138 -3.35 -15.98 -30.19
N TYR A 139 -4.33 -16.83 -29.92
CA TYR A 139 -4.31 -17.73 -28.76
C TYR A 139 -3.18 -18.76 -28.80
N ASP A 140 -3.01 -19.39 -29.96
CA ASP A 140 -2.04 -20.45 -30.14
C ASP A 140 -0.60 -19.90 -30.11
N ASN A 141 -0.37 -18.70 -30.65
CA ASN A 141 0.97 -18.08 -30.71
C ASN A 141 1.47 -17.59 -29.34
N VAL A 142 0.57 -17.19 -28.44
CA VAL A 142 0.94 -16.61 -27.14
C VAL A 142 1.21 -17.69 -26.09
N ILE A 143 0.51 -18.83 -26.15
CA ILE A 143 0.74 -19.96 -25.24
C ILE A 143 2.15 -20.52 -25.42
N ASP A 144 2.62 -20.65 -26.66
CA ASP A 144 3.96 -21.18 -26.95
C ASP A 144 5.11 -20.26 -26.49
N LEU A 145 4.85 -18.95 -26.36
CA LEU A 145 5.83 -17.95 -25.91
C LEU A 145 5.96 -17.83 -24.37
N MET A 146 4.98 -18.34 -23.60
CA MET A 146 5.00 -18.27 -22.14
C MET A 146 5.41 -19.59 -21.45
N VAL A 147 5.55 -20.68 -22.20
CA VAL A 147 5.91 -22.02 -21.69
C VAL A 147 7.43 -22.31 -21.82
N LEU A 148 8.21 -21.34 -22.29
CA LEU A 148 9.68 -21.34 -22.27
C LEU A 148 10.21 -20.28 -21.29
#